data_AF-A0A820UB95-F1
#
_entry.id   AF-A0A820UB95-F1
#
_cell.length_a   1.000
_cell.length_b   1.000
_cell.length_c   1.000
_cell.angle_alpha   90.00
_cell.angle_beta   90.00
_cell.angle_gamma   90.00
#
_symmetry.space_group_name_H-M   'P 1'
#
loop_
_entity.id
_entity.type
_entity.pdbx_description
1 polymer ?
#
loop_
_entity_poly.entity_id
_entity_poly.type
_entity_poly.pdbx_seq_one_letter_code
_entity_poly.pdbx_strand_id
1 'polypeptide(L)'
;MTRQIQLCRDDIDVAEEHSKNASKLSHRHRIYNNERQISLCNYRRKPFQLLVQYIAAMIPTTQSREELINYCRHRYKDNRIEQAKIDEFVKTNFDENNAIRWYSRDSFIYRLLNEAGRLESVDLIYVFRSFIHDLYTQLANLPRPTNIIHVFRGQLMSQNELTELQQNIGKVFYTNTFLSTSLSYEIACEFSGLGTNPDLNSVIFQYELDESKKPKPFADISKDSYHHDENEVLLSMGTLFRLQSVEYIESMNIWYVELVLLEDGTSMEQHCSLLHQSPKDTPILLLFGQYLEDTQQYTEAEYYYRLYLEDEHVLMNDKFVHQTYMSIARVCKCKGEYAAAVETLDMAWSCCTPDNQKSLIDILKLKNEVFKEARLWNDAVETVQQLLETMPLSDYERAQALNDMGEIHMQNENWSEAMKNFQMASDVPPPANYSVEKRLRSRISSNLELSKIGAKTSQLAHRNNQSSFLQRYLLLPIAQTSRTAFDYFHSIFLTSSDQS
;
A
#
# COMPACT_ATOMS: atom_id res chain seq x y z
N MET A 1 12.96 20.77 -31.95
CA MET A 1 11.68 21.40 -32.36
C MET A 1 11.38 21.20 -33.84
N THR A 2 12.17 21.71 -34.80
CA THR A 2 11.82 21.60 -36.25
C THR A 2 11.90 20.19 -36.87
N ARG A 3 12.64 19.26 -36.24
CA ARG A 3 12.83 17.89 -36.77
C ARG A 3 11.76 16.88 -36.30
N GLN A 4 11.09 17.14 -35.18
CA GLN A 4 9.99 16.30 -34.66
C GLN A 4 8.64 16.66 -35.30
N ILE A 5 8.41 17.94 -35.65
CA ILE A 5 7.24 18.38 -36.42
C ILE A 5 7.25 17.77 -37.85
N GLN A 6 8.43 17.49 -38.41
CA GLN A 6 8.55 16.90 -39.74
C GLN A 6 8.19 15.40 -39.75
N LEU A 7 8.60 14.64 -38.74
CA LEU A 7 8.20 13.23 -38.58
C LEU A 7 6.68 13.11 -38.41
N CYS A 8 6.07 13.98 -37.59
CA CYS A 8 4.60 14.09 -37.51
C CYS A 8 3.96 14.37 -38.87
N ARG A 9 4.49 15.30 -39.67
CA ARG A 9 3.93 15.61 -41.00
C ARG A 9 4.03 14.45 -41.97
N ASP A 10 5.15 13.73 -41.96
CA ASP A 10 5.37 12.61 -42.86
C ASP A 10 4.44 11.42 -42.50
N ASP A 11 4.17 11.16 -41.22
CA ASP A 11 3.19 10.14 -40.75
C ASP A 11 1.72 10.59 -40.96
N ILE A 12 1.46 11.91 -40.90
CA ILE A 12 0.15 12.55 -41.14
C ILE A 12 -0.23 12.50 -42.63
N ASP A 13 0.72 12.75 -43.54
CA ASP A 13 0.49 12.78 -44.99
C ASP A 13 0.14 11.37 -45.54
N VAL A 14 0.72 10.31 -44.95
CA VAL A 14 0.40 8.91 -45.28
C VAL A 14 -1.02 8.54 -44.84
N ALA A 15 -1.48 9.04 -43.69
CA ALA A 15 -2.81 8.75 -43.15
C ALA A 15 -3.97 9.41 -43.96
N GLU A 16 -3.74 10.59 -44.53
CA GLU A 16 -4.73 11.28 -45.38
C GLU A 16 -5.05 10.51 -46.67
N GLU A 17 -4.11 9.75 -47.21
CA GLU A 17 -4.29 8.98 -48.44
C GLU A 17 -5.12 7.70 -48.21
N HIS A 18 -5.02 7.10 -47.02
CA HIS A 18 -5.67 5.84 -46.66
C HIS A 18 -7.05 6.00 -45.98
N SER A 19 -7.33 7.16 -45.37
CA SER A 19 -8.63 7.54 -44.77
C SER A 19 -9.84 7.36 -45.71
N LYS A 20 -9.63 7.37 -47.03
CA LYS A 20 -10.70 7.25 -48.03
C LYS A 20 -11.37 5.86 -48.12
N ASN A 21 -10.85 4.82 -47.44
CA ASN A 21 -11.30 3.43 -47.63
C ASN A 21 -11.83 2.70 -46.39
N ALA A 22 -11.95 3.32 -45.22
CA ALA A 22 -12.36 2.61 -44.01
C ALA A 22 -13.90 2.53 -43.84
N SER A 23 -14.53 1.48 -44.36
CA SER A 23 -15.91 1.12 -43.99
C SER A 23 -16.02 -0.35 -43.60
N LYS A 24 -16.06 -0.62 -42.29
CA LYS A 24 -16.75 -1.74 -41.62
C LYS A 24 -16.24 -1.79 -40.18
N LEU A 25 -16.96 -1.28 -39.19
CA LEU A 25 -16.70 -1.59 -37.77
C LEU A 25 -17.93 -1.21 -36.92
N SER A 26 -18.78 -2.19 -36.60
CA SER A 26 -19.81 -2.05 -35.56
C SER A 26 -19.58 -3.11 -34.48
N HIS A 27 -19.79 -2.73 -33.22
CA HIS A 27 -19.47 -3.45 -31.96
C HIS A 27 -18.03 -3.29 -31.41
N ARG A 28 -16.98 -3.49 -32.22
CA ARG A 28 -15.56 -3.38 -31.78
C ARG A 28 -15.19 -2.02 -31.16
N HIS A 29 -15.65 -0.92 -31.76
CA HIS A 29 -15.40 0.44 -31.26
C HIS A 29 -15.96 0.71 -29.86
N ARG A 30 -17.08 0.09 -29.47
CA ARG A 30 -17.74 0.41 -28.19
C ARG A 30 -17.00 -0.13 -26.97
N ILE A 31 -16.21 -1.18 -27.13
CA ILE A 31 -15.50 -1.85 -26.02
C ILE A 31 -14.20 -1.11 -25.67
N TYR A 32 -13.55 -0.47 -26.65
CA TYR A 32 -12.29 0.27 -26.46
C TYR A 32 -12.49 1.76 -26.11
N ASN A 33 -13.62 2.37 -26.50
CA ASN A 33 -13.71 3.83 -26.64
C ASN A 33 -14.28 4.60 -25.44
N ASN A 34 -14.64 3.96 -24.33
CA ASN A 34 -15.47 4.66 -23.34
C ASN A 34 -14.80 5.12 -22.05
N GLU A 35 -13.53 4.83 -21.76
CA GLU A 35 -13.05 5.06 -20.40
C GLU A 35 -11.54 5.33 -20.25
N ARG A 36 -11.22 6.21 -19.29
CA ARG A 36 -9.89 6.69 -18.88
C ARG A 36 -8.97 5.55 -18.39
N GLN A 37 -7.87 5.29 -19.12
CA GLN A 37 -6.90 4.23 -18.78
C GLN A 37 -5.60 4.75 -18.14
N ILE A 38 -5.37 6.07 -18.21
CA ILE A 38 -4.23 6.73 -17.57
C ILE A 38 -4.72 7.65 -16.45
N SER A 39 -3.97 7.62 -15.34
CA SER A 39 -4.29 8.38 -14.14
C SER A 39 -3.14 9.28 -13.75
N LEU A 40 -3.47 10.47 -13.25
CA LEU A 40 -2.48 11.40 -12.72
C LEU A 40 -1.81 10.75 -11.49
N CYS A 41 -0.48 10.66 -11.51
CA CYS A 41 0.29 10.15 -10.38
C CYS A 41 0.29 11.20 -9.26
N ASN A 42 -0.50 10.95 -8.22
CA ASN A 42 -0.56 11.77 -7.02
C ASN A 42 -0.41 10.91 -5.76
N TYR A 43 -0.18 11.54 -4.60
CA TYR A 43 0.12 10.83 -3.35
C TYR A 43 -0.97 9.80 -2.96
N ARG A 44 -2.24 10.08 -3.25
CA ARG A 44 -3.38 9.21 -2.91
C ARG A 44 -3.43 7.93 -3.75
N ARG A 45 -2.81 7.91 -4.94
CA ARG A 45 -2.92 6.81 -5.90
C ARG A 45 -1.68 5.91 -5.99
N LYS A 46 -0.62 6.25 -5.25
CA LYS A 46 0.58 5.42 -5.10
C LYS A 46 0.32 4.01 -4.56
N PRO A 47 -0.59 3.78 -3.59
CA PRO A 47 -0.80 2.44 -3.05
C PRO A 47 -1.29 1.43 -4.10
N PHE A 48 -2.19 1.86 -5.00
CA PHE A 48 -2.70 1.01 -6.06
C PHE A 48 -1.57 0.52 -7.00
N GLN A 49 -0.68 1.42 -7.42
CA GLN A 49 0.47 1.05 -8.26
C GLN A 49 1.40 0.05 -7.59
N LEU A 50 1.61 0.21 -6.29
CA LEU A 50 2.46 -0.68 -5.51
C LEU A 50 1.82 -2.05 -5.39
N LEU A 51 0.53 -2.14 -5.02
CA LEU A 51 -0.19 -3.40 -4.97
C LEU A 51 -0.05 -4.20 -6.27
N VAL A 52 -0.20 -3.54 -7.41
CA VAL A 52 -0.04 -4.18 -8.73
C VAL A 52 1.37 -4.72 -8.91
N GLN A 53 2.41 -3.99 -8.48
CA GLN A 53 3.79 -4.49 -8.48
C GLN A 53 3.99 -5.67 -7.52
N TYR A 54 3.37 -5.65 -6.35
CA TYR A 54 3.38 -6.78 -5.41
C TYR A 54 2.76 -8.03 -6.05
N ILE A 55 1.58 -7.89 -6.65
CA ILE A 55 0.86 -8.98 -7.33
C ILE A 55 1.72 -9.56 -8.45
N ALA A 56 2.33 -8.70 -9.27
CA ALA A 56 3.19 -9.12 -10.37
C ALA A 56 4.39 -9.97 -9.90
N ALA A 57 4.89 -9.76 -8.68
CA ALA A 57 6.03 -10.51 -8.13
C ALA A 57 5.66 -11.83 -7.41
N MET A 58 4.36 -12.15 -7.26
CA MET A 58 3.91 -13.34 -6.52
C MET A 58 4.00 -14.63 -7.32
N ILE A 59 3.99 -15.78 -6.64
CA ILE A 59 3.74 -17.08 -7.29
C ILE A 59 2.23 -17.37 -7.18
N PRO A 60 1.50 -17.56 -8.29
CA PRO A 60 0.07 -17.90 -8.26
C PRO A 60 -0.19 -19.22 -7.55
N THR A 61 -1.28 -19.27 -6.78
CA THR A 61 -1.75 -20.50 -6.11
C THR A 61 -2.97 -21.07 -6.83
N THR A 62 -3.25 -22.37 -6.65
CA THR A 62 -4.47 -23.00 -7.17
C THR A 62 -5.73 -22.28 -6.69
N GLN A 63 -5.76 -21.91 -5.41
CA GLN A 63 -6.86 -21.17 -4.80
C GLN A 63 -7.12 -19.83 -5.49
N SER A 64 -6.07 -19.05 -5.77
CA SER A 64 -6.21 -17.76 -6.47
C SER A 64 -6.76 -17.88 -7.90
N ARG A 65 -6.60 -19.04 -8.54
CA ARG A 65 -7.21 -19.32 -9.85
C ARG A 65 -8.68 -19.71 -9.71
N GLU A 66 -9.02 -20.52 -8.71
CA GLU A 66 -10.39 -20.91 -8.42
C GLU A 66 -11.27 -19.70 -8.04
N GLU A 67 -10.76 -18.78 -7.22
CA GLU A 67 -11.44 -17.53 -6.88
C GLU A 67 -11.78 -16.69 -8.11
N LEU A 68 -10.81 -16.49 -9.02
CA LEU A 68 -11.02 -15.80 -10.28
C LEU A 68 -12.14 -16.45 -11.11
N ILE A 69 -12.08 -17.78 -11.29
CA ILE A 69 -13.05 -18.53 -12.08
C ILE A 69 -14.45 -18.41 -11.46
N ASN A 70 -14.56 -18.57 -10.15
CA ASN A 70 -15.84 -18.47 -9.43
C ASN A 70 -16.43 -17.07 -9.54
N TYR A 71 -15.61 -16.03 -9.38
CA TYR A 71 -16.01 -14.64 -9.58
C TYR A 71 -16.56 -14.42 -11.00
N CYS A 72 -15.82 -14.85 -12.03
CA CYS A 72 -16.22 -14.68 -13.43
C CYS A 72 -17.52 -15.44 -13.74
N ARG A 73 -17.68 -16.67 -13.24
CA ARG A 73 -18.89 -17.47 -13.40
C ARG A 73 -20.10 -16.81 -12.76
N HIS A 74 -19.93 -16.27 -11.56
CA HIS A 74 -20.99 -15.54 -10.87
C HIS A 74 -21.40 -14.27 -11.63
N ARG A 75 -20.42 -13.47 -12.05
CA ARG A 75 -20.62 -12.20 -12.76
C ARG A 75 -21.33 -12.35 -14.11
N TYR A 76 -21.12 -13.48 -14.79
CA TYR A 76 -21.70 -13.80 -16.10
C TYR A 76 -22.70 -14.95 -16.05
N LYS A 77 -23.32 -15.26 -14.90
CA LYS A 77 -24.19 -16.43 -14.71
C LYS A 77 -25.29 -16.58 -15.77
N ASP A 78 -25.83 -15.45 -16.25
CA ASP A 78 -26.93 -15.41 -17.23
C ASP A 78 -26.43 -15.27 -18.69
N ASN A 79 -25.12 -15.15 -18.91
CA ASN A 79 -24.51 -14.98 -20.23
C ASN A 79 -23.86 -16.28 -20.73
N ARG A 80 -24.61 -17.07 -21.50
CA ARG A 80 -24.15 -18.37 -22.03
C ARG A 80 -22.88 -18.28 -22.88
N ILE A 81 -22.69 -17.17 -23.62
CA ILE A 81 -21.51 -16.99 -24.48
C ILE A 81 -20.26 -16.83 -23.61
N GLU A 82 -20.34 -16.02 -22.56
CA GLU A 82 -19.22 -15.83 -21.64
C GLU A 82 -18.98 -17.06 -20.77
N GLN A 83 -20.03 -17.77 -20.33
CA GLN A 83 -19.87 -19.05 -19.63
C GLN A 83 -19.09 -20.07 -20.48
N ALA A 84 -19.39 -20.18 -21.78
CA ALA A 84 -18.65 -21.05 -22.68
C ALA A 84 -17.17 -20.63 -22.82
N LYS A 85 -16.87 -19.32 -22.87
CA LYS A 85 -15.48 -18.82 -22.87
C LYS A 85 -14.78 -19.12 -21.54
N ILE A 86 -15.47 -19.03 -20.40
CA ILE A 86 -14.92 -19.40 -19.09
C ILE A 86 -14.61 -20.90 -19.06
N ASP A 87 -15.49 -21.76 -19.56
CA ASP A 87 -15.24 -23.19 -19.61
C ASP A 87 -14.07 -23.55 -20.56
N GLU A 88 -13.92 -22.83 -21.68
CA GLU A 88 -12.75 -22.93 -22.56
C GLU A 88 -11.47 -22.53 -21.82
N PHE A 89 -11.49 -21.40 -21.11
CA PHE A 89 -10.37 -20.90 -20.30
C PHE A 89 -9.92 -21.92 -19.24
N VAL A 90 -10.86 -22.50 -18.51
CA VAL A 90 -10.59 -23.56 -17.51
C VAL A 90 -10.02 -24.82 -18.15
N LYS A 91 -10.55 -25.26 -19.31
CA LYS A 91 -10.08 -26.45 -20.03
C LYS A 91 -8.66 -26.31 -20.56
N THR A 92 -8.25 -25.10 -20.94
CA THR A 92 -6.85 -24.83 -21.32
C THR A 92 -5.88 -24.85 -20.13
N ASN A 93 -6.35 -25.29 -18.96
CA ASN A 93 -5.62 -25.46 -17.71
C ASN A 93 -4.87 -24.22 -17.24
N PHE A 94 -5.33 -23.03 -17.64
CA PHE A 94 -4.65 -21.79 -17.29
C PHE A 94 -3.17 -21.82 -17.73
N ASP A 95 -2.90 -22.31 -18.96
CA ASP A 95 -1.54 -22.28 -19.50
C ASP A 95 -1.01 -20.84 -19.45
N GLU A 96 -0.03 -20.61 -18.58
CA GLU A 96 0.60 -19.31 -18.33
C GLU A 96 1.14 -18.68 -19.63
N ASN A 97 1.42 -19.52 -20.63
CA ASN A 97 1.83 -19.09 -21.97
C ASN A 97 0.68 -18.58 -22.85
N ASN A 98 -0.56 -18.54 -22.34
CA ASN A 98 -1.73 -18.04 -23.06
C ASN A 98 -2.37 -16.81 -22.39
N ALA A 99 -1.77 -16.22 -21.35
CA ALA A 99 -2.32 -15.07 -20.67
C ALA A 99 -2.51 -13.87 -21.63
N ILE A 100 -1.53 -13.57 -22.47
CA ILE A 100 -1.61 -12.53 -23.51
C ILE A 100 -2.76 -12.80 -24.49
N ARG A 101 -2.92 -14.05 -24.92
CA ARG A 101 -4.00 -14.45 -25.85
C ARG A 101 -5.38 -14.25 -25.24
N TRP A 102 -5.55 -14.57 -23.96
CA TRP A 102 -6.82 -14.37 -23.25
C TRP A 102 -7.10 -12.89 -22.94
N TYR A 103 -6.07 -12.12 -22.66
CA TYR A 103 -6.18 -10.68 -22.43
C TYR A 103 -6.53 -9.92 -23.71
N SER A 104 -5.91 -10.24 -24.85
CA SER A 104 -6.18 -9.57 -26.13
C SER A 104 -7.50 -10.00 -26.78
N ARG A 105 -8.07 -11.15 -26.39
CA ARG A 105 -9.38 -11.61 -26.89
C ARG A 105 -10.52 -10.84 -26.24
N ASP A 106 -11.51 -10.44 -27.03
CA ASP A 106 -12.81 -9.95 -26.51
C ASP A 106 -13.50 -11.03 -25.66
N SER A 107 -13.28 -10.95 -24.34
CA SER A 107 -13.66 -11.94 -23.36
C SER A 107 -13.93 -11.29 -22.00
N PHE A 108 -14.43 -12.10 -21.06
CA PHE A 108 -14.60 -11.70 -19.67
C PHE A 108 -13.30 -11.21 -19.02
N ILE A 109 -12.14 -11.81 -19.36
CA ILE A 109 -10.84 -11.41 -18.81
C ILE A 109 -10.52 -9.96 -19.17
N TYR A 110 -10.47 -9.65 -20.46
CA TYR A 110 -10.17 -8.29 -20.94
C TYR A 110 -11.08 -7.26 -20.29
N ARG A 111 -12.40 -7.51 -20.27
CA ARG A 111 -13.39 -6.54 -19.79
C ARG A 111 -13.33 -6.34 -18.29
N LEU A 112 -13.33 -7.42 -17.50
CA LEU A 112 -13.36 -7.33 -16.05
C LEU A 112 -12.02 -6.83 -15.48
N LEU A 113 -10.88 -7.26 -16.03
CA LEU A 113 -9.58 -6.77 -15.56
C LEU A 113 -9.39 -5.28 -15.88
N ASN A 114 -9.80 -4.84 -17.08
CA ASN A 114 -9.73 -3.42 -17.40
C ASN A 114 -10.75 -2.61 -16.58
N GLU A 115 -11.94 -3.15 -16.29
CA GLU A 115 -12.90 -2.53 -15.36
C GLU A 115 -12.30 -2.36 -13.96
N ALA A 116 -11.67 -3.41 -13.42
CA ALA A 116 -10.98 -3.38 -12.14
C ALA A 116 -9.91 -2.29 -12.08
N GLY A 117 -9.06 -2.19 -13.11
CA GLY A 117 -8.04 -1.15 -13.19
C GLY A 117 -8.62 0.26 -13.27
N ARG A 118 -9.66 0.47 -14.10
CA ARG A 118 -10.32 1.77 -14.24
C ARG A 118 -10.98 2.26 -12.97
N LEU A 119 -11.62 1.35 -12.23
CA LEU A 119 -12.22 1.65 -10.94
C LEU A 119 -11.18 1.74 -9.81
N GLU A 120 -9.91 1.43 -10.10
CA GLU A 120 -8.86 1.22 -9.09
C GLU A 120 -9.34 0.26 -7.98
N SER A 121 -10.16 -0.72 -8.35
CA SER A 121 -10.80 -1.64 -7.42
C SER A 121 -9.81 -2.67 -6.96
N VAL A 122 -9.35 -2.52 -5.72
CA VAL A 122 -8.38 -3.45 -5.16
C VAL A 122 -8.93 -4.86 -5.03
N ASP A 123 -10.18 -5.01 -4.61
CA ASP A 123 -10.81 -6.33 -4.41
C ASP A 123 -10.82 -7.11 -5.72
N LEU A 124 -11.16 -6.43 -6.83
CA LEU A 124 -11.13 -7.04 -8.15
C LEU A 124 -9.71 -7.31 -8.63
N ILE A 125 -8.77 -6.38 -8.41
CA ILE A 125 -7.35 -6.62 -8.74
C ILE A 125 -6.79 -7.82 -7.95
N TYR A 126 -7.21 -7.99 -6.69
CA TYR A 126 -6.84 -9.13 -5.86
C TYR A 126 -7.48 -10.44 -6.37
N VAL A 127 -8.76 -10.44 -6.76
CA VAL A 127 -9.39 -11.60 -7.42
C VAL A 127 -8.64 -11.99 -8.70
N PHE A 128 -8.17 -11.01 -9.47
CA PHE A 128 -7.42 -11.23 -10.71
C PHE A 128 -5.92 -11.45 -10.51
N ARG A 129 -5.43 -11.54 -9.26
CA ARG A 129 -3.99 -11.57 -8.94
C ARG A 129 -3.19 -12.65 -9.67
N SER A 130 -3.76 -13.86 -9.80
CA SER A 130 -3.15 -14.97 -10.53
C SER A 130 -2.94 -14.65 -12.00
N PHE A 131 -3.98 -14.12 -12.65
CA PHE A 131 -3.94 -13.76 -14.06
C PHE A 131 -3.05 -12.53 -14.33
N ILE A 132 -3.06 -11.53 -13.44
CA ILE A 132 -2.17 -10.36 -13.55
C ILE A 132 -0.71 -10.80 -13.50
N HIS A 133 -0.37 -11.72 -12.59
CA HIS A 133 0.97 -12.31 -12.55
C HIS A 133 1.30 -13.04 -13.84
N ASP A 134 0.45 -13.97 -14.29
CA ASP A 134 0.71 -14.77 -15.50
C ASP A 134 0.90 -13.86 -16.72
N LEU A 135 0.06 -12.83 -16.89
CA LEU A 135 0.18 -11.85 -17.96
C LEU A 135 1.46 -11.01 -17.86
N TYR A 136 1.82 -10.56 -16.66
CA TYR A 136 3.05 -9.81 -16.43
C TYR A 136 4.29 -10.65 -16.73
N THR A 137 4.33 -11.89 -16.25
CA THR A 137 5.44 -12.84 -16.46
C THR A 137 5.59 -13.18 -17.93
N GLN A 138 4.49 -13.49 -18.63
CA GLN A 138 4.54 -13.75 -20.06
C GLN A 138 5.07 -12.53 -20.83
N LEU A 139 4.55 -11.34 -20.52
CA LEU A 139 4.98 -10.09 -21.17
C LEU A 139 6.46 -9.77 -20.89
N ALA A 140 6.94 -10.04 -19.67
CA ALA A 140 8.33 -9.81 -19.28
C ALA A 140 9.32 -10.74 -20.00
N ASN A 141 8.87 -11.94 -20.40
CA ASN A 141 9.67 -12.93 -21.10
C ASN A 141 9.73 -12.73 -22.62
N LEU A 142 8.91 -11.82 -23.17
CA LEU A 142 8.96 -11.50 -24.60
C LEU A 142 10.16 -10.60 -24.96
N PRO A 143 10.68 -10.69 -26.20
CA PRO A 143 11.74 -9.80 -26.67
C PRO A 143 11.29 -8.34 -26.64
N ARG A 144 12.12 -7.47 -26.09
CA ARG A 144 11.86 -6.03 -26.03
C ARG A 144 12.58 -5.29 -27.15
N PRO A 145 12.00 -4.20 -27.67
CA PRO A 145 12.68 -3.35 -28.64
C PRO A 145 13.91 -2.71 -28.02
N THR A 146 15.03 -2.73 -28.75
CA THR A 146 16.31 -2.14 -28.29
C THR A 146 16.43 -0.65 -28.62
N ASN A 147 15.62 -0.17 -29.56
CA ASN A 147 15.56 1.23 -29.96
C ASN A 147 14.34 1.90 -29.32
N ILE A 148 14.36 3.23 -29.29
CA ILE A 148 13.17 4.02 -28.99
C ILE A 148 12.11 3.72 -30.05
N ILE A 149 10.90 3.40 -29.60
CA ILE A 149 9.74 3.20 -30.47
C ILE A 149 8.61 4.15 -30.09
N HIS A 150 7.78 4.49 -31.07
CA HIS A 150 6.55 5.23 -30.85
C HIS A 150 5.38 4.28 -31.06
N VAL A 151 4.46 4.26 -30.09
CA VAL A 151 3.23 3.47 -30.17
C VAL A 151 2.03 4.36 -29.96
N PHE A 152 0.94 4.03 -30.62
CA PHE A 152 -0.23 4.87 -30.75
C PHE A 152 -1.47 4.21 -30.16
N ARG A 153 -2.37 5.03 -29.63
CA ARG A 153 -3.69 4.58 -29.17
C ARG A 153 -4.73 5.65 -29.46
N GLY A 154 -5.79 5.29 -30.19
CA GLY A 154 -6.95 6.14 -30.36
C GLY A 154 -8.02 5.85 -29.33
N GLN A 155 -8.70 6.89 -28.86
CA GLN A 155 -9.92 6.76 -28.07
C GLN A 155 -10.78 8.01 -28.17
N LEU A 156 -12.05 7.87 -27.77
CA LEU A 156 -12.93 9.01 -27.56
C LEU A 156 -12.76 9.52 -26.11
N MET A 157 -12.88 10.83 -25.92
CA MET A 157 -12.71 11.47 -24.61
C MET A 157 -13.66 12.64 -24.43
N SER A 158 -14.16 12.83 -23.21
CA SER A 158 -14.97 14.01 -22.89
C SER A 158 -14.14 15.29 -22.89
N GLN A 159 -14.78 16.45 -23.09
CA GLN A 159 -14.09 17.74 -22.99
C GLN A 159 -13.47 17.97 -21.61
N ASN A 160 -14.09 17.46 -20.55
CA ASN A 160 -13.60 17.60 -19.18
C ASN A 160 -12.29 16.85 -18.97
N GLU A 161 -12.20 15.61 -19.45
CA GLU A 161 -10.98 14.80 -19.36
C GLU A 161 -9.83 15.41 -20.17
N LEU A 162 -10.11 15.94 -21.37
CA LEU A 162 -9.11 16.67 -22.16
C LEU A 162 -8.60 17.91 -21.45
N THR A 163 -9.52 18.68 -20.86
CA THR A 163 -9.17 19.88 -20.09
C THR A 163 -8.28 19.51 -18.90
N GLU A 164 -8.53 18.38 -18.24
CA GLU A 164 -7.69 17.88 -17.16
C GLU A 164 -6.28 17.50 -17.65
N LEU A 165 -6.16 16.88 -18.83
CA LEU A 165 -4.84 16.60 -19.42
C LEU A 165 -4.09 17.90 -19.72
N GLN A 166 -4.74 18.89 -20.34
CA GLN A 166 -4.14 20.19 -20.65
C GLN A 166 -3.61 20.90 -19.39
N GLN A 167 -4.35 20.85 -18.28
CA GLN A 167 -3.94 21.44 -17.01
C GLN A 167 -2.77 20.73 -16.33
N ASN A 168 -2.49 19.48 -16.73
CA ASN A 168 -1.47 18.63 -16.12
C ASN A 168 -0.29 18.33 -17.06
N ILE A 169 -0.08 19.15 -18.10
CA ILE A 169 1.12 19.09 -18.92
C ILE A 169 2.37 19.19 -18.04
N GLY A 170 3.36 18.34 -18.32
CA GLY A 170 4.59 18.18 -17.53
C GLY A 170 4.45 17.30 -16.28
N LYS A 171 3.23 16.89 -15.90
CA LYS A 171 3.00 15.98 -14.76
C LYS A 171 3.21 14.51 -15.14
N VAL A 172 3.33 13.69 -14.10
CA VAL A 172 3.52 12.24 -14.22
C VAL A 172 2.17 11.55 -14.20
N PHE A 173 1.97 10.63 -15.12
CA PHE A 173 0.82 9.75 -15.24
C PHE A 173 1.27 8.29 -15.14
N TYR A 174 0.33 7.40 -14.87
CA TYR A 174 0.55 5.96 -14.90
C TYR A 174 -0.62 5.24 -15.53
N THR A 175 -0.37 4.03 -16.03
CA THR A 175 -1.42 3.16 -16.57
C THR A 175 -2.15 2.43 -15.45
N ASN A 176 -3.47 2.59 -15.38
CA ASN A 176 -4.32 1.87 -14.41
C ASN A 176 -4.67 0.46 -14.86
N THR A 177 -4.50 0.18 -16.14
CA THR A 177 -4.74 -1.12 -16.77
C THR A 177 -3.46 -1.57 -17.48
N PHE A 178 -3.44 -2.81 -17.98
CA PHE A 178 -2.57 -3.11 -19.10
C PHE A 178 -3.01 -2.23 -20.27
N LEU A 179 -2.05 -1.59 -20.93
CA LEU A 179 -2.33 -0.58 -21.95
C LEU A 179 -2.01 -1.17 -23.32
N SER A 180 -3.05 -1.51 -24.07
CA SER A 180 -2.94 -1.91 -25.48
C SER A 180 -2.68 -0.68 -26.34
N THR A 181 -1.63 -0.76 -27.15
CA THR A 181 -1.23 0.27 -28.13
C THR A 181 -0.88 -0.41 -29.45
N SER A 182 -0.77 0.34 -30.54
CA SER A 182 -0.38 -0.19 -31.85
C SER A 182 0.86 0.53 -32.37
N LEU A 183 1.73 -0.19 -33.08
CA LEU A 183 2.78 0.45 -33.88
C LEU A 183 2.22 1.20 -35.11
N SER A 184 0.96 0.92 -35.51
CA SER A 184 0.31 1.60 -36.62
C SER A 184 -0.51 2.80 -36.13
N TYR A 185 -0.17 3.97 -36.68
CA TYR A 185 -0.92 5.20 -36.46
C TYR A 185 -2.33 5.11 -37.07
N GLU A 186 -2.49 4.43 -38.21
CA GLU A 186 -3.76 4.25 -38.90
C GLU A 186 -4.76 3.45 -38.05
N ILE A 187 -4.29 2.36 -37.43
CA ILE A 187 -5.10 1.55 -36.51
C ILE A 187 -5.54 2.42 -35.33
N ALA A 188 -4.65 3.22 -34.75
CA ALA A 188 -5.01 4.17 -33.70
C ALA A 188 -6.04 5.22 -34.17
N CYS A 189 -5.88 5.76 -35.38
CA CYS A 189 -6.84 6.69 -35.97
C CYS A 189 -8.23 6.07 -36.08
N GLU A 190 -8.33 4.82 -36.54
CA GLU A 190 -9.61 4.09 -36.58
C GLU A 190 -10.23 4.04 -35.18
N PHE A 191 -9.51 3.61 -34.15
CA PHE A 191 -10.04 3.55 -32.79
C PHE A 191 -10.45 4.91 -32.20
N SER A 192 -9.82 6.01 -32.62
CA SER A 192 -10.18 7.36 -32.15
C SER A 192 -11.58 7.80 -32.60
N GLY A 193 -12.19 7.13 -33.58
CA GLY A 193 -13.45 7.52 -34.18
C GLY A 193 -13.34 8.64 -35.22
N LEU A 194 -12.13 9.08 -35.59
CA LEU A 194 -11.86 9.98 -36.72
C LEU A 194 -12.67 11.30 -36.71
N GLY A 195 -12.91 11.87 -35.55
CA GLY A 195 -13.67 13.12 -35.39
C GLY A 195 -15.16 13.01 -35.75
N THR A 196 -15.69 11.78 -35.86
CA THR A 196 -17.09 11.54 -36.30
C THR A 196 -18.11 11.64 -35.17
N ASN A 197 -17.67 11.69 -33.91
CA ASN A 197 -18.55 11.76 -32.75
C ASN A 197 -18.82 13.23 -32.37
N PRO A 198 -20.09 13.69 -32.35
CA PRO A 198 -20.40 15.08 -31.98
C PRO A 198 -20.34 15.36 -30.47
N ASP A 199 -20.46 14.32 -29.64
CA ASP A 199 -20.57 14.44 -28.18
C ASP A 199 -19.22 14.23 -27.46
N LEU A 200 -18.26 13.60 -28.14
CA LEU A 200 -16.94 13.26 -27.60
C LEU A 200 -15.84 13.66 -28.58
N ASN A 201 -14.68 14.01 -28.04
CA ASN A 201 -13.52 14.36 -28.83
C ASN A 201 -12.74 13.11 -29.24
N SER A 202 -12.32 13.05 -30.51
CA SER A 202 -11.36 12.04 -30.97
C SER A 202 -9.95 12.42 -30.52
N VAL A 203 -9.28 11.47 -29.85
CA VAL A 203 -7.95 11.68 -29.28
C VAL A 203 -7.02 10.56 -29.73
N ILE A 204 -5.81 10.91 -30.14
CA ILE A 204 -4.71 9.99 -30.36
C ILE A 204 -3.62 10.27 -29.34
N PHE A 205 -3.23 9.21 -28.63
CA PHE A 205 -2.08 9.19 -27.75
C PHE A 205 -0.88 8.62 -28.50
N GLN A 206 0.26 9.31 -28.44
CA GLN A 206 1.56 8.78 -28.79
C GLN A 206 2.37 8.55 -27.51
N TYR A 207 2.87 7.34 -27.33
CA TYR A 207 3.79 6.99 -26.26
C TYR A 207 5.17 6.74 -26.86
N GLU A 208 6.16 7.52 -26.43
CA GLU A 208 7.57 7.27 -26.70
C GLU A 208 8.11 6.28 -25.68
N LEU A 209 8.49 5.09 -26.13
CA LEU A 209 9.00 4.00 -25.29
C LEU A 209 10.51 3.84 -25.48
N ASP A 210 11.23 3.83 -24.36
CA ASP A 210 12.68 3.72 -24.31
C ASP A 210 13.09 2.68 -23.26
N GLU A 211 13.48 1.48 -23.73
CA GLU A 211 13.90 0.37 -22.87
C GLU A 211 15.15 0.71 -22.03
N SER A 212 15.98 1.66 -22.46
CA SER A 212 17.16 2.07 -21.70
C SER A 212 16.82 2.69 -20.33
N LYS A 213 15.57 3.15 -20.17
CA LYS A 213 15.02 3.65 -18.91
C LYS A 213 14.59 2.53 -17.95
N LYS A 214 14.82 1.26 -18.29
CA LYS A 214 14.46 0.07 -17.49
C LYS A 214 13.01 0.13 -16.97
N PRO A 215 12.03 0.34 -17.87
CA PRO A 215 10.64 0.43 -17.47
C PRO A 215 10.11 -0.96 -17.03
N LYS A 216 8.90 -0.93 -16.48
CA LYS A 216 8.09 -2.14 -16.38
C LYS A 216 7.93 -2.83 -17.75
N PRO A 217 7.66 -4.14 -17.80
CA PRO A 217 7.51 -4.89 -19.04
C PRO A 217 6.55 -4.24 -20.03
N PHE A 218 7.01 -4.19 -21.28
CA PHE A 218 6.21 -3.97 -22.46
C PHE A 218 6.81 -4.76 -23.61
N ALA A 219 6.00 -5.22 -24.55
CA ALA A 219 6.48 -5.94 -25.73
C ALA A 219 5.47 -5.85 -26.87
N ASP A 220 5.97 -6.05 -28.10
CA ASP A 220 5.13 -6.41 -29.24
C ASP A 220 4.56 -7.81 -29.00
N ILE A 221 3.24 -7.89 -28.92
CA ILE A 221 2.50 -9.12 -28.65
C ILE A 221 1.80 -9.67 -29.89
N SER A 222 2.07 -9.15 -31.09
CA SER A 222 1.36 -9.53 -32.32
C SER A 222 1.39 -11.04 -32.60
N LYS A 223 2.43 -11.75 -32.16
CA LYS A 223 2.57 -13.20 -32.33
C LYS A 223 1.72 -14.02 -31.34
N ASP A 224 1.54 -13.50 -30.14
CA ASP A 224 0.87 -14.18 -29.02
C ASP A 224 -0.57 -13.69 -28.80
N SER A 225 -0.91 -12.52 -29.36
CA SER A 225 -2.22 -11.88 -29.32
C SER A 225 -3.27 -12.72 -30.06
N TYR A 226 -4.53 -12.59 -29.64
CA TYR A 226 -5.68 -13.10 -30.40
C TYR A 226 -5.89 -12.33 -31.71
N HIS A 227 -5.37 -11.10 -31.79
CA HIS A 227 -5.48 -10.19 -32.92
C HIS A 227 -4.11 -9.92 -33.55
N HIS A 228 -3.68 -10.80 -34.45
CA HIS A 228 -2.35 -10.73 -35.07
C HIS A 228 -2.12 -9.52 -35.98
N ASP A 229 -3.20 -8.92 -36.51
CA ASP A 229 -3.12 -7.83 -37.50
C ASP A 229 -3.06 -6.44 -36.86
N GLU A 230 -3.13 -6.32 -35.53
CA GLU A 230 -3.22 -5.03 -34.84
C GLU A 230 -1.85 -4.39 -34.54
N ASN A 231 -0.75 -5.08 -34.85
CA ASN A 231 0.62 -4.68 -34.49
C ASN A 231 0.70 -4.22 -33.02
N GLU A 232 0.07 -5.00 -32.15
CA GLU A 232 -0.23 -4.60 -30.78
C GLU A 232 1.06 -4.63 -29.93
N VAL A 233 1.37 -3.50 -29.31
CA VAL A 233 2.36 -3.41 -28.23
C VAL A 233 1.60 -3.25 -26.93
N LEU A 234 1.79 -4.22 -26.02
CA LEU A 234 1.13 -4.23 -24.72
C LEU A 234 2.10 -3.72 -23.66
N LEU A 235 1.65 -2.75 -22.87
CA LEU A 235 2.41 -2.22 -21.74
C LEU A 235 1.78 -2.69 -20.43
N SER A 236 2.61 -3.06 -19.47
CA SER A 236 2.14 -3.51 -18.16
C SER A 236 1.46 -2.40 -17.35
N MET A 237 0.61 -2.83 -16.43
CA MET A 237 -0.08 -1.93 -15.50
C MET A 237 0.90 -1.21 -14.55
N GLY A 238 0.64 0.08 -14.32
CA GLY A 238 1.46 0.97 -13.52
C GLY A 238 2.71 1.49 -14.22
N THR A 239 2.78 1.42 -15.55
CA THR A 239 3.86 2.03 -16.34
C THR A 239 3.78 3.56 -16.23
N LEU A 240 4.91 4.22 -15.98
CA LEU A 240 4.97 5.66 -15.69
C LEU A 240 5.31 6.49 -16.92
N PHE A 241 4.60 7.60 -17.11
CA PHE A 241 4.78 8.52 -18.23
C PHE A 241 4.82 9.97 -17.77
N ARG A 242 5.54 10.83 -18.49
CA ARG A 242 5.38 12.28 -18.38
C ARG A 242 4.57 12.79 -19.57
N LEU A 243 3.50 13.51 -19.28
CA LEU A 243 2.70 14.19 -20.29
C LEU A 243 3.50 15.38 -20.84
N GLN A 244 3.76 15.40 -22.15
CA GLN A 244 4.56 16.44 -22.81
C GLN A 244 3.70 17.52 -23.44
N SER A 245 2.67 17.12 -24.19
CA SER A 245 1.85 18.02 -24.98
C SER A 245 0.42 17.48 -25.12
N VAL A 246 -0.52 18.40 -25.32
CA VAL A 246 -1.93 18.12 -25.64
C VAL A 246 -2.33 19.17 -26.67
N GLU A 247 -2.31 18.80 -27.94
CA GLU A 247 -2.48 19.70 -29.07
C GLU A 247 -3.70 19.32 -29.89
N TYR A 248 -4.33 20.29 -30.55
CA TYR A 248 -5.45 20.03 -31.44
C TYR A 248 -5.00 20.17 -32.90
N ILE A 249 -5.25 19.15 -33.70
CA ILE A 249 -4.91 19.11 -35.12
C ILE A 249 -6.18 19.41 -35.91
N GLU A 250 -6.31 20.67 -36.34
CA GLU A 250 -7.50 21.17 -37.04
C GLU A 250 -7.82 20.40 -38.33
N SER A 251 -6.80 20.01 -39.12
CA SER A 251 -6.99 19.32 -40.40
C SER A 251 -7.67 17.95 -40.25
N MET A 252 -7.44 17.29 -39.11
CA MET A 252 -7.95 15.95 -38.82
C MET A 252 -9.12 15.95 -37.84
N ASN A 253 -9.44 17.09 -37.21
CA ASN A 253 -10.42 17.19 -36.13
C ASN A 253 -10.10 16.20 -34.97
N ILE A 254 -8.81 16.11 -34.61
CA ILE A 254 -8.30 15.17 -33.60
C ILE A 254 -7.41 15.91 -32.60
N TRP A 255 -7.51 15.53 -31.33
CA TRP A 255 -6.54 15.89 -30.30
C TRP A 255 -5.37 14.91 -30.29
N TYR A 256 -4.16 15.44 -30.25
CA TYR A 256 -2.92 14.68 -30.21
C TYR A 256 -2.24 14.87 -28.86
N VAL A 257 -1.93 13.76 -28.20
CA VAL A 257 -1.38 13.75 -26.84
C VAL A 257 -0.07 12.99 -26.82
N GLU A 258 1.02 13.64 -26.41
CA GLU A 258 2.34 13.01 -26.33
C GLU A 258 2.72 12.69 -24.89
N LEU A 259 3.13 11.44 -24.69
CA LEU A 259 3.67 10.95 -23.43
C LEU A 259 5.04 10.33 -23.65
N VAL A 260 5.97 10.64 -22.74
CA VAL A 260 7.32 10.06 -22.75
C VAL A 260 7.47 9.13 -21.56
N LEU A 261 7.91 7.90 -21.83
CA LEU A 261 8.18 6.89 -20.81
C LEU A 261 9.19 7.41 -19.79
N LEU A 262 8.93 7.16 -18.51
CA LEU A 262 9.85 7.45 -17.42
C LEU A 262 10.56 6.19 -16.96
N GLU A 263 11.72 6.38 -16.36
CA GLU A 263 12.39 5.32 -15.61
C GLU A 263 11.48 4.85 -14.47
N ASP A 264 11.44 3.53 -14.24
CA ASP A 264 10.76 2.98 -13.07
C ASP A 264 11.59 3.35 -11.83
N GLY A 265 11.31 4.53 -11.27
CA GLY A 265 12.00 5.06 -10.12
C GLY A 265 11.68 4.23 -8.88
N THR A 266 12.53 3.23 -8.60
CA THR A 266 13.18 2.82 -7.32
C THR A 266 12.57 3.13 -5.95
N SER A 267 11.36 3.69 -5.80
CA SER A 267 10.67 3.79 -4.51
C SER A 267 10.33 2.41 -3.95
N MET A 268 10.34 1.38 -4.79
CA MET A 268 10.23 -0.01 -4.38
C MET A 268 11.54 -0.65 -3.97
N GLU A 269 12.74 -0.16 -4.30
CA GLU A 269 13.96 -0.85 -3.84
C GLU A 269 14.07 -0.83 -2.31
N GLN A 270 13.60 0.24 -1.65
CA GLN A 270 13.55 0.31 -0.20
C GLN A 270 12.43 -0.54 0.42
N HIS A 271 11.23 -0.59 -0.17
CA HIS A 271 10.12 -1.40 0.38
C HIS A 271 10.16 -2.88 -0.06
N CYS A 272 10.68 -3.20 -1.25
CA CYS A 272 11.07 -4.54 -1.67
C CYS A 272 12.30 -5.05 -0.92
N SER A 273 13.21 -4.18 -0.44
CA SER A 273 14.25 -4.65 0.48
C SER A 273 13.66 -5.14 1.81
N LEU A 274 12.54 -4.56 2.27
CA LEU A 274 11.74 -5.11 3.37
C LEU A 274 11.04 -6.42 2.96
N LEU A 275 10.58 -6.56 1.71
CA LEU A 275 10.08 -7.85 1.18
C LEU A 275 11.12 -8.96 1.17
N HIS A 276 12.37 -8.63 0.85
CA HIS A 276 13.48 -9.59 0.88
C HIS A 276 13.87 -9.98 2.31
N GLN A 277 13.49 -9.17 3.31
CA GLN A 277 13.65 -9.49 4.74
C GLN A 277 12.44 -10.25 5.30
N SER A 278 11.24 -10.04 4.75
CA SER A 278 10.05 -10.80 5.12
C SER A 278 10.15 -12.26 4.67
N PRO A 279 9.56 -13.21 5.42
CA PRO A 279 9.46 -14.60 4.97
C PRO A 279 8.86 -14.69 3.57
N LYS A 280 9.42 -15.55 2.70
CA LYS A 280 8.98 -15.72 1.30
C LYS A 280 7.50 -16.09 1.16
N ASP A 281 6.90 -16.62 2.20
CA ASP A 281 5.50 -17.04 2.26
C ASP A 281 4.57 -16.00 2.90
N THR A 282 5.03 -14.77 3.15
CA THR A 282 4.18 -13.71 3.73
C THR A 282 3.04 -13.33 2.77
N PRO A 283 1.77 -13.37 3.22
CA PRO A 283 0.62 -12.95 2.43
C PRO A 283 0.71 -11.51 1.92
N ILE A 284 0.35 -11.31 0.66
CA ILE A 284 0.41 -9.98 0.01
C ILE A 284 -0.47 -8.94 0.69
N LEU A 285 -1.64 -9.33 1.17
CA LEU A 285 -2.54 -8.43 1.88
C LEU A 285 -1.91 -7.90 3.17
N LEU A 286 -1.07 -8.70 3.83
CA LEU A 286 -0.33 -8.26 5.01
C LEU A 286 0.79 -7.28 4.65
N LEU A 287 1.55 -7.58 3.61
CA LEU A 287 2.61 -6.70 3.12
C LEU A 287 2.05 -5.36 2.64
N PHE A 288 0.92 -5.39 1.94
CA PHE A 288 0.25 -4.20 1.46
C PHE A 288 -0.38 -3.40 2.61
N GLY A 289 -1.02 -4.07 3.57
CA GLY A 289 -1.52 -3.44 4.78
C GLY A 289 -0.40 -2.76 5.58
N GLN A 290 0.79 -3.37 5.67
CA GLN A 290 1.94 -2.78 6.37
C GLN A 290 2.44 -1.52 5.67
N TYR A 291 2.52 -1.53 4.33
CA TYR A 291 2.84 -0.33 3.57
C TYR A 291 1.84 0.81 3.83
N LEU A 292 0.54 0.48 3.89
CA LEU A 292 -0.51 1.44 4.18
C LEU A 292 -0.40 1.97 5.62
N GLU A 293 -0.06 1.12 6.59
CA GLU A 293 0.26 1.51 7.97
C GLU A 293 1.42 2.51 8.01
N ASP A 294 2.54 2.20 7.34
CA ASP A 294 3.75 3.05 7.26
C ASP A 294 3.48 4.41 6.59
N THR A 295 2.52 4.44 5.65
CA THR A 295 2.07 5.66 4.98
C THR A 295 0.87 6.34 5.65
N GLN A 296 0.50 5.88 6.86
CA GLN A 296 -0.58 6.41 7.71
C GLN A 296 -1.99 6.34 7.07
N GLN A 297 -2.20 5.42 6.13
CA GLN A 297 -3.48 5.12 5.49
C GLN A 297 -4.18 4.00 6.27
N TYR A 298 -4.55 4.33 7.51
CA TYR A 298 -5.03 3.37 8.50
C TYR A 298 -6.35 2.68 8.12
N THR A 299 -7.28 3.38 7.48
CA THR A 299 -8.57 2.78 7.10
C THR A 299 -8.40 1.70 6.03
N GLU A 300 -7.59 1.99 5.02
CA GLU A 300 -7.25 1.09 3.95
C GLU A 300 -6.39 -0.08 4.46
N ALA A 301 -5.41 0.19 5.35
CA ALA A 301 -4.60 -0.87 5.96
C ALA A 301 -5.46 -1.92 6.69
N GLU A 302 -6.39 -1.46 7.53
CA GLU A 302 -7.31 -2.35 8.25
C GLU A 302 -8.16 -3.19 7.29
N TYR A 303 -8.67 -2.57 6.22
CA TYR A 303 -9.48 -3.27 5.22
C TYR A 303 -8.74 -4.50 4.67
N TYR A 304 -7.46 -4.36 4.28
CA TYR A 304 -6.70 -5.49 3.73
C TYR A 304 -6.32 -6.54 4.76
N TYR A 305 -6.04 -6.14 5.99
CA TYR A 305 -5.85 -7.11 7.06
C TYR A 305 -7.11 -7.92 7.33
N ARG A 306 -8.29 -7.29 7.28
CA ARG A 306 -9.57 -7.98 7.44
C ARG A 306 -9.87 -8.87 6.24
N LEU A 307 -9.64 -8.40 5.02
CA LEU A 307 -9.80 -9.19 3.80
C LEU A 307 -8.94 -10.46 3.84
N TYR A 308 -7.74 -10.40 4.42
CA TYR A 308 -6.91 -11.59 4.63
C TYR A 308 -7.52 -12.61 5.61
N LEU A 309 -8.24 -12.12 6.64
CA LEU A 309 -8.90 -12.95 7.63
C LEU A 309 -10.30 -13.46 7.20
N GLU A 310 -10.87 -12.94 6.11
CA GLU A 310 -12.15 -13.42 5.56
C GLU A 310 -12.06 -14.84 4.98
N ASP A 311 -10.85 -15.31 4.67
CA ASP A 311 -10.60 -16.67 4.21
C ASP A 311 -10.62 -17.66 5.38
N GLU A 312 -11.65 -18.52 5.44
CA GLU A 312 -11.80 -19.54 6.48
C GLU A 312 -10.61 -20.52 6.54
N HIS A 313 -9.93 -20.78 5.42
CA HIS A 313 -8.74 -21.63 5.41
C HIS A 313 -7.54 -20.96 6.07
N VAL A 314 -7.43 -19.64 5.97
CA VAL A 314 -6.41 -18.84 6.66
C VAL A 314 -6.63 -18.92 8.16
N LEU A 315 -7.86 -18.71 8.64
CA LEU A 315 -8.19 -18.69 10.07
C LEU A 315 -7.85 -19.99 10.80
N MET A 316 -7.89 -21.14 10.11
CA MET A 316 -7.67 -22.44 10.75
C MET A 316 -6.22 -22.89 10.82
N ASN A 317 -5.36 -22.47 9.89
CA ASN A 317 -4.05 -23.12 9.70
C ASN A 317 -2.90 -22.17 9.37
N ASP A 318 -3.15 -20.86 9.22
CA ASP A 318 -2.10 -19.94 8.82
C ASP A 318 -1.34 -19.36 10.04
N LYS A 319 -0.02 -19.46 9.99
CA LYS A 319 0.90 -18.92 11.01
C LYS A 319 0.82 -17.39 11.16
N PHE A 320 0.27 -16.67 10.18
CA PHE A 320 0.18 -15.22 10.18
C PHE A 320 -1.13 -14.67 10.78
N VAL A 321 -2.09 -15.52 11.19
CA VAL A 321 -3.38 -15.06 11.74
C VAL A 321 -3.20 -14.13 12.96
N HIS A 322 -2.43 -14.57 13.97
CA HIS A 322 -2.19 -13.76 15.16
C HIS A 322 -1.47 -12.44 14.82
N GLN A 323 -0.48 -12.48 13.92
CA GLN A 323 0.24 -11.29 13.46
C GLN A 323 -0.70 -10.31 12.72
N THR A 324 -1.68 -10.83 11.99
CA THR A 324 -2.69 -10.02 11.31
C THR A 324 -3.56 -9.30 12.33
N TYR A 325 -4.09 -10.01 13.32
CA TYR A 325 -4.86 -9.38 14.40
C TYR A 325 -4.04 -8.32 15.15
N MET A 326 -2.76 -8.59 15.43
CA MET A 326 -1.88 -7.57 16.00
C MET A 326 -1.74 -6.33 15.12
N SER A 327 -1.73 -6.51 13.80
CA SER A 327 -1.62 -5.39 12.85
C SER A 327 -2.91 -4.58 12.77
N ILE A 328 -4.08 -5.23 12.78
CA ILE A 328 -5.38 -4.56 12.96
C ILE A 328 -5.41 -3.78 14.28
N ALA A 329 -4.95 -4.37 15.38
CA ALA A 329 -4.93 -3.71 16.68
C ALA A 329 -4.04 -2.45 16.70
N ARG A 330 -2.87 -2.48 16.05
CA ARG A 330 -2.03 -1.27 15.88
C ARG A 330 -2.75 -0.19 15.10
N VAL A 331 -3.43 -0.57 14.03
CA VAL A 331 -4.22 0.35 13.20
C VAL A 331 -5.38 0.97 14.00
N CYS A 332 -6.15 0.17 14.74
CA CYS A 332 -7.20 0.67 15.64
C CYS A 332 -6.63 1.61 16.71
N LYS A 333 -5.46 1.28 17.29
CA LYS A 333 -4.75 2.16 18.24
C LYS A 333 -4.43 3.51 17.61
N CYS A 334 -3.86 3.53 16.40
CA CYS A 334 -3.54 4.75 15.66
C CYS A 334 -4.78 5.60 15.32
N LYS A 335 -5.94 4.96 15.13
CA LYS A 335 -7.24 5.64 14.95
C LYS A 335 -7.86 6.16 16.27
N GLY A 336 -7.32 5.78 17.43
CA GLY A 336 -7.89 6.08 18.75
C GLY A 336 -9.03 5.15 19.16
N GLU A 337 -9.24 4.05 18.44
CA GLU A 337 -10.28 3.05 18.67
C GLU A 337 -9.80 1.99 19.69
N TYR A 338 -9.49 2.44 20.91
CA TYR A 338 -8.79 1.62 21.90
C TYR A 338 -9.54 0.35 22.31
N ALA A 339 -10.87 0.40 22.43
CA ALA A 339 -11.69 -0.77 22.76
C ALA A 339 -11.59 -1.86 21.69
N ALA A 340 -11.70 -1.46 20.41
CA ALA A 340 -11.56 -2.38 19.28
C ALA A 340 -10.15 -2.96 19.18
N ALA A 341 -9.12 -2.15 19.49
CA ALA A 341 -7.74 -2.61 19.54
C ALA A 341 -7.55 -3.71 20.60
N VAL A 342 -8.12 -3.55 21.79
CA VAL A 342 -8.06 -4.56 22.86
C VAL A 342 -8.78 -5.85 22.47
N GLU A 343 -10.01 -5.75 21.96
CA GLU A 343 -10.79 -6.91 21.51
C GLU A 343 -10.02 -7.71 20.43
N THR A 344 -9.41 -6.99 19.49
CA THR A 344 -8.59 -7.59 18.44
C THR A 344 -7.33 -8.27 18.98
N LEU A 345 -6.72 -7.73 20.04
CA LEU A 345 -5.57 -8.36 20.71
C LEU A 345 -5.96 -9.62 21.46
N ASP A 346 -7.16 -9.67 22.02
CA ASP A 346 -7.69 -10.89 22.65
C ASP A 346 -7.95 -11.98 21.60
N MET A 347 -8.43 -11.60 20.42
CA MET A 347 -8.48 -12.51 19.26
C MET A 347 -7.09 -13.01 18.86
N ALA A 348 -6.10 -12.11 18.75
CA ALA A 348 -4.72 -12.49 18.46
C ALA A 348 -4.17 -13.50 19.46
N TRP A 349 -4.42 -13.28 20.76
CA TRP A 349 -4.01 -14.16 21.84
C TRP A 349 -4.61 -15.56 21.71
N SER A 350 -5.91 -15.64 21.40
CA SER A 350 -6.61 -16.92 21.24
C SER A 350 -6.07 -17.77 20.08
N CYS A 351 -5.45 -17.13 19.08
CA CYS A 351 -4.87 -17.79 17.91
C CYS A 351 -3.41 -18.21 18.10
N CYS A 352 -2.76 -17.86 19.21
CA CYS A 352 -1.38 -18.26 19.47
C CYS A 352 -1.28 -19.74 19.87
N THR A 353 -0.34 -20.45 19.27
CA THR A 353 0.03 -21.82 19.67
C THR A 353 1.16 -21.78 20.71
N PRO A 354 1.46 -22.91 21.39
CA PRO A 354 2.57 -22.98 22.35
C PRO A 354 3.94 -22.57 21.77
N ASP A 355 4.11 -22.64 20.45
CA ASP A 355 5.34 -22.23 19.76
C ASP A 355 5.44 -20.71 19.55
N ASN A 356 4.35 -19.96 19.79
CA ASN A 356 4.27 -18.51 19.61
C ASN A 356 4.58 -17.71 20.89
N GLN A 357 5.45 -18.21 21.78
CA GLN A 357 5.75 -17.53 23.06
C GLN A 357 6.18 -16.07 22.90
N LYS A 358 6.99 -15.78 21.86
CA LYS A 358 7.40 -14.40 21.55
C LYS A 358 6.22 -13.53 21.12
N SER A 359 5.30 -14.06 20.33
CA SER A 359 4.10 -13.34 19.91
C SER A 359 3.18 -13.01 21.10
N LEU A 360 3.06 -13.91 22.09
CA LEU A 360 2.30 -13.64 23.32
C LEU A 360 2.87 -12.43 24.09
N ILE A 361 4.20 -12.36 24.19
CA ILE A 361 4.90 -11.21 24.77
C ILE A 361 4.59 -9.94 24.00
N ASP A 362 4.67 -9.98 22.66
CA ASP A 362 4.43 -8.80 21.82
C ASP A 362 2.96 -8.34 21.86
N ILE A 363 2.00 -9.27 21.99
CA ILE A 363 0.57 -8.98 22.21
C ILE A 363 0.37 -8.22 23.53
N LEU A 364 0.95 -8.71 24.64
CA LEU A 364 0.80 -8.05 25.94
C LEU A 364 1.47 -6.68 25.98
N LYS A 365 2.64 -6.52 25.34
CA LYS A 365 3.30 -5.22 25.18
C LYS A 365 2.39 -4.23 24.44
N LEU A 366 1.81 -4.65 23.31
CA LEU A 366 0.91 -3.80 22.54
C LEU A 366 -0.39 -3.49 23.31
N LYS A 367 -0.95 -4.46 24.03
CA LYS A 367 -2.14 -4.26 24.87
C LYS A 367 -1.88 -3.24 25.98
N ASN A 368 -0.70 -3.31 26.62
CA ASN A 368 -0.26 -2.33 27.60
C ASN A 368 -0.13 -0.92 27.01
N GLU A 369 0.45 -0.79 25.80
CA GLU A 369 0.51 0.52 25.11
C GLU A 369 -0.89 1.09 24.86
N VAL A 370 -1.82 0.26 24.38
CA VAL A 370 -3.22 0.66 24.15
C VAL A 370 -3.86 1.18 25.44
N PHE A 371 -3.72 0.45 26.55
CA PHE A 371 -4.28 0.89 27.84
C PHE A 371 -3.62 2.15 28.39
N LYS A 372 -2.30 2.32 28.23
CA LYS A 372 -1.59 3.55 28.61
C LYS A 372 -2.10 4.76 27.82
N GLU A 373 -2.25 4.63 26.50
CA GLU A 373 -2.77 5.71 25.65
C GLU A 373 -4.24 6.02 25.97
N ALA A 374 -5.05 5.00 26.27
CA ALA A 374 -6.44 5.13 26.71
C ALA A 374 -6.60 5.64 28.16
N ARG A 375 -5.51 5.74 28.93
CA ARG A 375 -5.48 6.09 30.37
C ARG A 375 -6.25 5.13 31.28
N LEU A 376 -6.31 3.86 30.88
CA LEU A 376 -6.91 2.76 31.64
C LEU A 376 -5.84 2.12 32.53
N TRP A 377 -5.46 2.82 33.60
CA TRP A 377 -4.27 2.48 34.39
C TRP A 377 -4.35 1.11 35.09
N ASN A 378 -5.52 0.72 35.58
CA ASN A 378 -5.68 -0.56 36.27
C ASN A 378 -5.49 -1.73 35.31
N ASP A 379 -6.11 -1.66 34.13
CA ASP A 379 -5.98 -2.68 33.08
C ASP A 379 -4.54 -2.77 32.54
N ALA A 380 -3.85 -1.62 32.45
CA ALA A 380 -2.42 -1.58 32.10
C ALA A 380 -1.54 -2.30 33.14
N VAL A 381 -1.77 -2.06 34.44
CA VAL A 381 -1.04 -2.75 35.52
C VAL A 381 -1.29 -4.26 35.46
N GLU A 382 -2.54 -4.69 35.31
CA GLU A 382 -2.90 -6.10 35.21
C GLU A 382 -2.22 -6.78 34.01
N THR A 383 -2.19 -6.09 32.86
CA THR A 383 -1.53 -6.58 31.64
C THR A 383 -0.02 -6.73 31.83
N VAL A 384 0.65 -5.78 32.49
CA VAL A 384 2.09 -5.88 32.78
C VAL A 384 2.38 -6.99 33.79
N GLN A 385 1.51 -7.19 34.77
CA GLN A 385 1.63 -8.31 35.69
C GLN A 385 1.49 -9.66 34.97
N GLN A 386 0.49 -9.80 34.09
CA GLN A 386 0.35 -10.97 33.23
C GLN A 386 1.60 -11.22 32.36
N LEU A 387 2.21 -10.16 31.83
CA LEU A 387 3.47 -10.27 31.08
C LEU A 387 4.61 -10.80 31.94
N LEU A 388 4.78 -10.30 33.17
CA LEU A 388 5.81 -10.76 34.11
C LEU A 388 5.62 -12.22 34.55
N GLU A 389 4.38 -12.70 34.55
CA GLU A 389 4.03 -14.09 34.86
C GLU A 389 4.22 -15.03 33.66
N THR A 390 4.29 -14.50 32.43
CA THR A 390 4.49 -15.29 31.20
C THR A 390 5.95 -15.76 31.07
N MET A 391 6.19 -17.08 30.98
CA MET A 391 7.54 -17.68 30.98
C MET A 391 8.19 -17.84 29.59
N PRO A 392 9.54 -17.79 29.48
CA PRO A 392 10.48 -17.01 30.26
C PRO A 392 10.89 -15.72 29.54
N LEU A 393 10.62 -14.58 30.17
CA LEU A 393 11.18 -13.28 29.76
C LEU A 393 12.70 -13.27 29.92
N SER A 394 13.39 -12.63 28.98
CA SER A 394 14.79 -12.25 29.20
C SER A 394 14.92 -11.22 30.33
N ASP A 395 16.11 -11.11 30.94
CA ASP A 395 16.39 -10.08 31.95
C ASP A 395 16.09 -8.66 31.43
N TYR A 396 16.39 -8.40 30.16
CA TYR A 396 16.05 -7.13 29.52
C TYR A 396 14.54 -6.88 29.48
N GLU A 397 13.75 -7.87 29.04
CA GLU A 397 12.29 -7.74 28.96
C GLU A 397 11.64 -7.61 30.33
N ARG A 398 12.17 -8.32 31.34
CA ARG A 398 11.74 -8.20 32.73
C ARG A 398 12.01 -6.79 33.27
N ALA A 399 13.20 -6.25 33.04
CA ALA A 399 13.56 -4.89 33.45
C ALA A 399 12.66 -3.84 32.75
N GLN A 400 12.38 -4.03 31.47
CA GLN A 400 11.50 -3.15 30.71
C GLN A 400 10.05 -3.20 31.22
N ALA A 401 9.50 -4.39 31.47
CA ALA A 401 8.15 -4.55 32.01
C ALA A 401 8.00 -3.89 33.39
N LEU A 402 8.98 -4.06 34.29
CA LEU A 402 9.01 -3.38 35.60
C LEU A 402 9.11 -1.86 35.46
N ASN A 403 9.91 -1.36 34.50
CA ASN A 403 9.95 0.06 34.20
C ASN A 403 8.58 0.58 33.70
N ASP A 404 7.92 -0.17 32.81
CA ASP A 404 6.60 0.22 32.29
C ASP A 404 5.55 0.24 33.41
N MET A 405 5.57 -0.73 34.34
CA MET A 405 4.73 -0.74 35.54
C MET A 405 4.98 0.49 36.42
N GLY A 406 6.25 0.84 36.63
CA GLY A 406 6.63 2.05 37.34
C GLY A 406 6.09 3.32 36.69
N GLU A 407 6.17 3.41 35.35
CA GLU A 407 5.64 4.55 34.59
C GLU A 407 4.12 4.67 34.69
N ILE A 408 3.39 3.54 34.66
CA ILE A 408 1.93 3.53 34.84
C ILE A 408 1.56 4.05 36.23
N HIS A 409 2.21 3.55 37.28
CA HIS A 409 1.98 4.05 38.63
C HIS A 409 2.35 5.52 38.78
N MET A 410 3.42 5.97 38.14
CA MET A 410 3.85 7.38 38.15
C MET A 410 2.79 8.28 37.49
N GLN A 411 2.26 7.87 36.33
CA GLN A 411 1.19 8.58 35.62
C GLN A 411 -0.15 8.57 36.37
N ASN A 412 -0.41 7.53 37.15
CA ASN A 412 -1.55 7.41 38.05
C ASN A 412 -1.28 7.99 39.46
N GLU A 413 -0.23 8.81 39.63
CA GLU A 413 0.16 9.47 40.89
C GLU A 413 0.44 8.54 42.09
N ASN A 414 0.65 7.25 41.84
CA ASN A 414 0.99 6.22 42.83
C ASN A 414 2.51 6.13 43.02
N TRP A 415 3.11 7.22 43.53
CA TRP A 415 4.56 7.41 43.59
C TRP A 415 5.33 6.33 44.37
N SER A 416 4.73 5.74 45.41
CA SER A 416 5.35 4.67 46.21
C SER A 416 5.53 3.38 45.42
N GLU A 417 4.48 2.95 44.71
CA GLU A 417 4.53 1.77 43.85
C GLU A 417 5.38 2.03 42.61
N ALA A 418 5.35 3.25 42.06
CA ALA A 418 6.25 3.65 40.97
C ALA A 418 7.72 3.45 41.36
N MET A 419 8.12 3.99 42.52
CA MET A 419 9.49 3.89 43.03
C MET A 419 9.90 2.43 43.28
N LYS A 420 9.02 1.61 43.87
CA LYS A 420 9.26 0.19 44.11
C LYS A 420 9.56 -0.55 42.80
N ASN A 421 8.74 -0.31 41.76
CA ASN A 421 8.91 -0.96 40.47
C ASN A 421 10.19 -0.50 39.75
N PHE A 422 10.54 0.78 39.80
CA PHE A 422 11.82 1.26 39.25
C PHE A 422 13.04 0.68 39.99
N GLN A 423 12.94 0.50 41.30
CA GLN A 423 14.00 -0.16 42.08
C GLN A 423 14.14 -1.63 41.64
N MET A 424 13.02 -2.36 41.57
CA MET A 424 13.02 -3.75 41.09
C MET A 424 13.59 -3.85 39.67
N ALA A 425 13.27 -2.92 38.78
CA ALA A 425 13.82 -2.87 37.42
C ALA A 425 15.34 -2.63 37.42
N SER A 426 15.86 -1.79 38.32
CA SER A 426 17.29 -1.50 38.45
C SER A 426 18.09 -2.71 38.95
N ASP A 427 17.46 -3.53 39.81
CA ASP A 427 18.07 -4.69 40.44
C ASP A 427 18.17 -5.91 39.49
N VAL A 428 17.53 -5.85 38.30
CA VAL A 428 17.63 -6.91 37.28
C VAL A 428 19.06 -6.94 36.68
N PRO A 429 19.67 -8.13 36.53
CA PRO A 429 21.00 -8.28 35.96
C PRO A 429 21.10 -7.68 34.55
N PRO A 430 22.25 -7.07 34.19
CA PRO A 430 22.44 -6.52 32.85
C PRO A 430 22.49 -7.64 31.79
N PRO A 431 21.80 -7.51 30.65
CA PRO A 431 21.97 -8.41 29.52
C PRO A 431 23.38 -8.24 28.91
N ALA A 432 23.90 -9.26 28.25
CA ALA A 432 25.26 -9.27 27.70
C ALA A 432 25.54 -8.24 26.57
N ASN A 433 24.55 -7.46 26.11
CA ASN A 433 24.64 -6.59 24.94
C ASN A 433 24.60 -5.10 25.33
N TYR A 434 25.73 -4.40 25.13
CA TYR A 434 26.13 -3.18 25.85
C TYR A 434 25.42 -1.87 25.43
N SER A 435 24.89 -1.76 24.20
CA SER A 435 24.43 -0.45 23.66
C SER A 435 22.98 -0.09 24.02
N VAL A 436 22.06 -1.04 23.95
CA VAL A 436 20.63 -0.86 24.28
C VAL A 436 20.44 -0.72 25.79
N GLU A 437 21.27 -1.42 26.56
CA GLU A 437 21.31 -1.41 28.02
C GLU A 437 21.49 0.00 28.61
N LYS A 438 22.43 0.79 28.06
CA LYS A 438 22.77 2.11 28.60
C LYS A 438 21.59 3.08 28.55
N ARG A 439 20.74 2.99 27.53
CA ARG A 439 19.54 3.83 27.39
C ARG A 439 18.47 3.44 28.40
N LEU A 440 18.17 2.15 28.52
CA LEU A 440 17.17 1.66 29.48
C LEU A 440 17.58 1.98 30.92
N ARG A 441 18.83 1.72 31.31
CA ARG A 441 19.32 2.05 32.66
C ARG A 441 19.28 3.55 32.96
N SER A 442 19.66 4.39 31.99
CA SER A 442 19.55 5.84 32.13
C SER A 442 18.09 6.27 32.34
N ARG A 443 17.14 5.64 31.66
CA ARG A 443 15.70 5.90 31.81
C ARG A 443 15.20 5.46 33.19
N ILE A 444 15.49 4.22 33.60
CA ILE A 444 15.12 3.69 34.93
C ILE A 444 15.65 4.58 36.05
N SER A 445 16.93 4.97 35.99
CA SER A 445 17.53 5.86 37.00
C SER A 445 16.86 7.23 37.04
N SER A 446 16.54 7.81 35.87
CA SER A 446 15.85 9.11 35.81
C SER A 446 14.44 9.01 36.39
N ASN A 447 13.70 7.97 36.03
CA ASN A 447 12.34 7.70 36.52
C ASN A 447 12.30 7.43 38.03
N LEU A 448 13.31 6.75 38.56
CA LEU A 448 13.46 6.50 40.00
C LEU A 448 13.63 7.83 40.77
N GLU A 449 14.48 8.74 40.28
CA GLU A 449 14.67 10.05 40.90
C GLU A 449 13.40 10.91 40.82
N LEU A 450 12.71 10.93 39.67
CA LEU A 450 11.42 11.62 39.52
C LEU A 450 10.38 11.09 40.51
N SER A 451 10.35 9.77 40.72
CA SER A 451 9.40 9.16 41.66
C SER A 451 9.69 9.51 43.13
N LYS A 452 10.97 9.60 43.51
CA LYS A 452 11.39 10.10 44.83
C LYS A 452 10.95 11.55 45.05
N ILE A 453 11.09 12.40 44.02
CA ILE A 453 10.65 13.80 44.07
C ILE A 453 9.11 13.85 44.20
N GLY A 454 8.38 13.15 43.34
CA GLY A 454 6.91 13.12 43.38
C GLY A 454 6.34 12.61 44.71
N ALA A 455 6.96 11.58 45.29
CA ALA A 455 6.59 11.06 46.62
C ALA A 455 6.80 12.10 47.74
N LYS A 456 7.97 12.76 47.78
CA LYS A 456 8.26 13.82 48.76
C LYS A 456 7.30 15.00 48.61
N THR A 457 7.01 15.40 47.37
CA THR A 457 6.13 16.53 47.07
C THR A 457 4.69 16.22 47.47
N SER A 458 4.21 15.00 47.23
CA SER A 458 2.87 14.56 47.64
C SER A 458 2.72 14.51 49.16
N GLN A 459 3.76 14.07 49.88
CA GLN A 459 3.80 14.12 51.35
C GLN A 459 3.75 15.55 51.89
N LEU A 460 4.48 16.49 51.27
CA LEU A 460 4.46 17.90 51.64
C LEU A 460 3.12 18.57 51.34
N ALA A 461 2.51 18.28 50.19
CA ALA A 461 1.20 18.81 49.80
C ALA A 461 0.09 18.33 50.74
N HIS A 462 0.14 17.07 51.19
CA HIS A 462 -0.78 16.53 52.19
C HIS A 462 -0.62 17.20 53.56
N ARG A 463 0.61 17.57 53.95
CA ARG A 463 0.86 18.33 55.20
C ARG A 463 0.36 19.77 55.14
N ASN A 464 0.35 20.38 53.96
CA ASN A 464 0.05 21.81 53.78
C ASN A 464 -1.37 22.10 53.25
N ASN A 465 -2.23 21.08 53.06
CA ASN A 465 -3.61 21.24 52.54
C ASN A 465 -3.71 21.94 51.16
N GLN A 466 -2.63 21.94 50.37
CA GLN A 466 -2.55 22.56 49.03
C GLN A 466 -2.32 21.52 47.93
N SER A 467 -3.12 20.45 47.91
CA SER A 467 -2.90 19.30 47.01
C SER A 467 -2.97 19.67 45.53
N SER A 468 -3.97 20.45 45.11
CA SER A 468 -4.28 20.57 43.67
C SER A 468 -3.34 21.48 42.86
N PHE A 469 -2.74 22.50 43.46
CA PHE A 469 -1.96 23.52 42.73
C PHE A 469 -0.53 23.05 42.43
N LEU A 470 0.16 22.54 43.46
CA LEU A 470 1.53 22.02 43.33
C LEU A 470 1.60 20.74 42.48
N GLN A 471 0.59 19.86 42.58
CA GLN A 471 0.54 18.63 41.77
C GLN A 471 0.26 18.89 40.28
N ARG A 472 -0.68 19.79 39.94
CA ARG A 472 -1.08 20.01 38.53
C ARG A 472 -0.16 20.91 37.72
N TYR A 473 0.45 21.94 38.32
CA TYR A 473 1.14 22.99 37.55
C TYR A 473 2.67 22.89 37.53
N LEU A 474 3.29 22.16 38.46
CA LEU A 474 4.75 21.97 38.51
C LEU A 474 5.21 20.61 37.98
N LEU A 475 4.47 19.52 38.24
CA LEU A 475 4.95 18.16 37.97
C LEU A 475 4.53 17.59 36.61
N LEU A 476 3.31 17.87 36.13
CA LEU A 476 2.83 17.34 34.84
C LEU A 476 3.71 17.76 33.64
N PRO A 477 4.16 19.03 33.53
CA PRO A 477 5.05 19.44 32.44
C PRO A 477 6.45 18.81 32.52
N ILE A 478 6.96 18.56 33.74
CA ILE A 478 8.27 17.93 33.98
C ILE A 478 8.24 16.44 33.61
N ALA A 479 7.13 15.74 33.86
CA ALA A 479 6.93 14.37 33.40
C ALA A 479 6.73 14.26 31.87
N GLN A 480 6.36 15.36 31.19
CA GLN A 480 6.07 15.40 29.76
C GLN A 480 7.23 15.93 28.89
N THR A 481 8.30 16.51 29.45
CA THR A 481 9.36 17.17 28.66
C THR A 481 10.77 16.65 28.95
N SER A 482 11.61 16.67 27.90
CA SER A 482 12.97 16.11 27.87
C SER A 482 13.92 16.69 28.93
N ARG A 483 14.99 15.93 29.22
CA ARG A 483 16.12 16.15 30.16
C ARG A 483 16.59 17.60 30.38
N THR A 484 16.48 18.48 29.40
CA THR A 484 16.82 19.91 29.49
C THR A 484 15.90 20.71 30.42
N ALA A 485 14.62 20.36 30.54
CA ALA A 485 13.72 21.02 31.48
C ALA A 485 14.03 20.65 32.95
N PHE A 486 14.53 19.43 33.16
CA PHE A 486 14.95 18.93 34.48
C PHE A 486 16.15 19.70 35.04
N ASP A 487 17.19 19.94 34.23
CA ASP A 487 18.38 20.70 34.67
C ASP A 487 18.05 22.15 35.04
N TYR A 488 17.10 22.77 34.34
CA TYR A 488 16.64 24.13 34.62
C TYR A 488 15.86 24.21 35.95
N PHE A 489 14.91 23.31 36.19
CA PHE A 489 14.13 23.30 37.43
C PHE A 489 14.92 22.85 38.65
N HIS A 490 15.87 21.92 38.49
CA HIS A 490 16.74 21.48 39.58
C HIS A 490 17.62 22.63 40.11
N SER A 491 18.04 23.55 39.22
CA SER A 491 18.79 24.76 39.61
C SER A 491 17.97 25.75 40.45
N ILE A 492 16.67 25.89 40.16
CA ILE A 492 15.78 26.83 40.85
C ILE A 492 15.43 26.32 42.26
N PHE A 493 15.19 25.02 42.43
CA PHE A 493 14.78 24.46 43.72
C PHE A 493 15.89 24.37 44.77
N LEU A 494 17.15 24.26 44.35
CA LEU A 494 18.30 24.33 45.27
C LEU A 494 18.58 25.77 45.73
N THR A 495 18.21 26.78 44.94
CA THR A 495 18.33 28.18 45.36
C THR A 495 17.23 28.66 46.31
N SER A 496 16.10 27.94 46.41
CA SER A 496 14.98 28.34 47.29
C SER A 496 15.00 27.67 48.67
N SER A 497 15.87 26.69 48.92
CA SER A 497 15.96 26.02 50.24
C SER A 497 16.84 26.74 51.26
N ASP A 498 17.52 27.83 50.86
CA ASP A 498 18.34 28.66 51.75
C ASP A 498 17.66 29.96 52.21
N GLN A 499 16.38 30.18 51.84
CA GLN A 499 15.57 31.29 52.36
C GLN A 499 14.10 30.89 52.56
N SER A 500 13.79 30.22 53.67
CA SER A 500 12.65 30.47 54.59
C SER A 500 12.46 29.30 55.55
#